data_AF-A0A940FSD7-F1
#
_entry.id   AF-A0A940FSD7-F1
#
_cell.length_a   1.000
_cell.length_b   1.000
_cell.length_c   1.000
_cell.angle_alpha   90.00
_cell.angle_beta   90.00
_cell.angle_gamma   90.00
#
_symmetry.space_group_name_H-M   'P 1'
#
loop_
_entity.id
_entity.type
_entity.pdbx_description
1 polymer ?
#
loop_
_entity_poly.entity_id
_entity_poly.type
_entity_poly.pdbx_seq_one_letter_code
_entity_poly.pdbx_strand_id
1 'polypeptide(L)'
;LIPLAAAMIFYFWGWYVLKNLNEVPVFYKHFLLGSFITIIAGWLANIYFKVSLHGLAMGGLVAFIGLLVFGFDGGSGWYLALALLIAGTVCSSRLILASHRPFEVYAGFFIGALAQVLAVFI
;
A
#
# COMPACT_ATOMS: atom_id res chain seq x y z
N LEU A 1 -7.88 4.79 14.56
CA LEU A 1 -7.17 3.58 15.04
C LEU A 1 -8.06 2.33 15.02
N ILE A 2 -9.29 2.38 15.57
CA ILE A 2 -10.22 1.22 15.57
C ILE A 2 -10.46 0.63 14.17
N PRO A 3 -10.76 1.41 13.11
CA PRO A 3 -10.97 0.84 11.78
C PRO A 3 -9.71 0.16 11.21
N LEU A 4 -8.54 0.62 11.64
CA LEU A 4 -7.25 0.14 11.17
C LEU A 4 -6.85 -1.16 11.86
N ALA A 5 -7.22 -1.32 13.14
CA ALA A 5 -7.12 -2.59 13.86
C ALA A 5 -8.06 -3.66 13.25
N ALA A 6 -9.29 -3.28 12.89
CA ALA A 6 -10.19 -4.19 12.19
C ALA A 6 -9.62 -4.60 10.82
N ALA A 7 -9.15 -3.64 10.02
CA ALA A 7 -8.52 -3.92 8.74
C ALA A 7 -7.30 -4.86 8.88
N MET A 8 -6.49 -4.67 9.92
CA MET A 8 -5.34 -5.53 10.22
C MET A 8 -5.75 -7.00 10.35
N ILE A 9 -6.83 -7.28 11.08
CA ILE A 9 -7.37 -8.63 11.26
C ILE A 9 -7.83 -9.22 9.92
N PHE A 10 -8.59 -8.46 9.13
CA PHE A 10 -9.12 -8.95 7.85
C PHE A 10 -8.02 -9.20 6.81
N TYR A 11 -7.04 -8.31 6.69
CA TYR A 11 -5.93 -8.49 5.74
C TYR A 11 -4.99 -9.62 6.17
N PHE A 12 -4.75 -9.78 7.48
CA PHE A 12 -4.03 -10.95 8.01
C PHE A 12 -4.74 -12.24 7.64
N TRP A 13 -6.03 -12.34 7.98
CA TRP A 13 -6.79 -13.57 7.78
C TRP A 13 -6.95 -13.89 6.29
N GLY A 14 -7.24 -12.89 5.47
CA GLY A 14 -7.32 -13.02 4.02
C GLY A 14 -6.03 -13.56 3.43
N TRP A 15 -4.88 -12.97 3.78
CA TRP A 15 -3.58 -13.50 3.37
C TRP A 15 -3.34 -14.92 3.90
N TYR A 16 -3.62 -15.18 5.18
CA TYR A 16 -3.36 -16.47 5.83
C TYR A 16 -4.12 -17.63 5.20
N VAL A 17 -5.36 -17.41 4.77
CA VAL A 17 -6.15 -18.41 4.05
C VAL A 17 -5.64 -18.56 2.61
N LEU A 18 -5.53 -17.45 1.89
CA LEU A 18 -5.24 -17.46 0.45
C LEU A 18 -3.82 -17.90 0.12
N LYS A 19 -2.85 -17.72 1.03
CA LYS A 19 -1.46 -18.16 0.80
C LYS A 19 -1.36 -19.68 0.57
N ASN A 20 -2.24 -20.45 1.23
CA ASN A 20 -2.27 -21.91 1.16
C ASN A 20 -3.04 -22.45 -0.05
N LEU A 21 -3.71 -21.59 -0.83
CA LEU A 21 -4.43 -21.99 -2.03
C LEU A 21 -3.50 -21.87 -3.25
N ASN A 22 -3.30 -22.98 -3.96
CA ASN A 22 -2.40 -23.02 -5.13
C ASN A 22 -2.98 -22.31 -6.35
N GLU A 23 -4.31 -22.20 -6.46
CA GLU A 23 -5.01 -21.53 -7.56
C GLU A 23 -4.85 -20.00 -7.52
N VAL A 24 -4.50 -19.45 -6.35
CA VAL A 24 -4.37 -18.01 -6.16
C VAL A 24 -3.01 -17.55 -6.72
N PRO A 25 -3.00 -16.56 -7.61
CA PRO A 25 -1.74 -16.05 -8.15
C PRO A 25 -0.82 -15.48 -7.07
N VAL A 26 0.49 -15.72 -7.22
CA VAL A 26 1.51 -15.35 -6.24
C VAL A 26 1.53 -13.84 -5.98
N PHE A 27 1.39 -13.01 -7.01
CA PHE A 27 1.34 -11.55 -6.87
C PHE A 27 0.17 -11.08 -5.97
N TYR A 28 -0.96 -11.78 -6.00
CA TYR A 28 -2.11 -11.45 -5.16
C TYR A 28 -1.85 -11.78 -3.68
N LYS A 29 -1.11 -12.87 -3.42
CA LYS A 29 -0.64 -13.20 -2.06
C LYS A 29 0.29 -12.12 -1.53
N HIS A 30 1.26 -11.66 -2.33
CA HIS A 30 2.16 -10.57 -1.95
C HIS A 30 1.43 -9.23 -1.79
N PHE A 31 0.39 -8.96 -2.57
CA PHE A 31 -0.46 -7.78 -2.37
C PHE A 31 -1.13 -7.76 -1.00
N LEU A 32 -1.74 -8.88 -0.60
CA LEU A 32 -2.41 -8.97 0.69
C LEU A 32 -1.42 -8.88 1.86
N LEU A 33 -0.25 -9.51 1.74
CA LEU A 33 0.80 -9.41 2.73
C LEU A 33 1.34 -7.97 2.85
N GLY A 34 1.60 -7.32 1.71
CA GLY A 34 2.06 -5.93 1.68
C GLY A 34 1.04 -4.96 2.27
N SER A 35 -0.25 -5.18 1.98
CA SER A 35 -1.35 -4.43 2.58
C SER A 35 -1.42 -4.64 4.10
N PHE A 36 -1.25 -5.88 4.58
CA PHE A 36 -1.20 -6.18 6.01
C PHE A 36 -0.03 -5.47 6.71
N ILE A 37 1.18 -5.54 6.15
CA ILE A 37 2.37 -4.85 6.68
C ILE A 37 2.16 -3.34 6.66
N THR A 38 1.59 -2.79 5.58
CA THR A 38 1.25 -1.36 5.46
C THR A 38 0.31 -0.92 6.57
N ILE A 39 -0.70 -1.72 6.89
CA ILE A 39 -1.65 -1.43 7.96
C ILE A 39 -0.96 -1.49 9.33
N ILE A 40 -0.10 -2.46 9.60
CA ILE A 40 0.68 -2.50 10.85
C ILE A 40 1.57 -1.25 10.97
N ALA A 41 2.35 -0.95 9.94
CA ALA A 41 3.26 0.20 9.94
C ALA A 41 2.49 1.52 10.07
N GLY A 42 1.35 1.65 9.37
CA GLY A 42 0.45 2.80 9.47
C GLY A 42 -0.21 2.93 10.83
N TRP A 43 -0.54 1.82 11.49
CA TRP A 43 -1.05 1.81 12.85
C TRP A 43 0.00 2.34 13.83
N LEU A 44 1.21 1.76 13.78
CA LEU A 44 2.33 2.15 14.63
C LEU A 44 2.72 3.62 14.42
N ALA A 45 2.81 4.06 13.15
CA ALA A 45 3.11 5.45 12.82
C ALA A 45 2.06 6.41 13.41
N ASN A 46 0.76 6.06 13.32
CA ASN A 46 -0.34 6.85 13.89
C ASN A 46 -0.32 6.99 15.42
N ILE A 47 0.50 6.21 16.15
CA ILE A 47 0.73 6.41 17.59
C ILE A 47 1.61 7.64 17.83
N TYR A 48 2.56 7.92 16.94
CA TYR A 48 3.55 8.99 17.10
C TYR A 48 3.22 10.25 16.31
N PHE A 49 2.77 10.11 15.05
CA PHE A 49 2.40 11.22 14.18
C PHE A 49 1.25 10.82 13.25
N LYS A 50 0.41 11.78 12.85
CA LYS A 50 -0.84 11.51 12.13
C LYS A 50 -0.59 11.22 10.65
N VAL A 51 0.00 10.07 10.36
CA VAL A 51 0.33 9.64 9.00
C VAL A 51 -0.91 9.57 8.12
N SER A 52 -0.78 9.99 6.86
CA SER A 52 -1.89 9.95 5.91
C SER A 52 -2.21 8.52 5.49
N LEU A 53 -3.41 8.03 5.84
CA LEU A 53 -3.90 6.71 5.39
C LEU A 53 -4.09 6.66 3.87
N HIS A 54 -4.45 7.78 3.25
CA HIS A 54 -4.52 7.89 1.80
C HIS A 54 -3.13 7.80 1.17
N GLY A 55 -2.12 8.43 1.80
CA GLY A 55 -0.72 8.28 1.39
C GLY A 55 -0.27 6.82 1.43
N LEU A 56 -0.53 6.11 2.54
CA LEU A 56 -0.24 4.67 2.68
C LEU A 56 -0.84 3.84 1.54
N ALA A 57 -2.14 4.03 1.25
CA ALA A 57 -2.82 3.31 0.19
C ALA A 57 -2.24 3.62 -1.20
N MET A 58 -1.94 4.90 -1.49
CA MET A 58 -1.38 5.29 -2.78
C MET A 58 0.06 4.79 -2.98
N GLY A 59 0.86 4.76 -1.92
CA GLY A 59 2.19 4.17 -1.93
C GLY A 59 2.15 2.68 -2.24
N GLY A 60 1.27 1.94 -1.56
CA GLY A 60 1.06 0.51 -1.81
C GLY A 60 0.56 0.24 -3.23
N LEU A 61 -0.38 1.05 -3.75
CA LEU A 61 -0.88 0.94 -5.12
C LEU A 61 0.24 1.13 -6.15
N VAL A 62 1.01 2.21 -6.05
CA VAL A 62 2.09 2.50 -7.01
C VAL A 62 3.16 1.41 -6.98
N ALA A 63 3.57 0.97 -5.78
CA ALA A 63 4.55 -0.11 -5.66
C ALA A 63 4.01 -1.43 -6.21
N PHE A 64 2.77 -1.81 -5.91
CA PHE A 64 2.17 -3.03 -6.41
C PHE A 64 2.09 -3.04 -7.94
N ILE A 65 1.58 -1.96 -8.55
CA ILE A 65 1.51 -1.83 -10.01
C ILE A 65 2.91 -1.80 -10.63
N GLY A 66 3.86 -1.11 -9.99
CA GLY A 66 5.27 -1.11 -10.43
C GLY A 66 5.85 -2.52 -10.45
N LEU A 67 5.67 -3.28 -9.38
CA LEU A 67 6.12 -4.67 -9.29
C LEU A 67 5.47 -5.57 -10.35
N LEU A 68 4.19 -5.36 -10.69
CA LEU A 68 3.55 -6.07 -11.79
C LEU A 68 4.13 -5.67 -13.15
N VAL A 69 4.28 -4.38 -13.43
CA VAL A 69 4.78 -3.89 -14.72
C VAL A 69 6.21 -4.35 -14.98
N PHE A 70 7.07 -4.36 -13.95
CA PHE A 70 8.47 -4.81 -14.08
C PHE A 70 8.65 -6.31 -13.87
N GLY A 71 7.66 -7.01 -13.30
CA GLY A 71 7.74 -8.44 -13.01
C GLY A 71 7.25 -9.36 -14.13
N PHE A 72 6.50 -8.84 -15.11
CA PHE A 72 5.95 -9.61 -16.23
C PHE A 72 6.52 -9.12 -17.58
N ASP A 73 6.94 -10.07 -18.43
CA ASP A 73 7.28 -9.78 -19.82
C ASP A 73 6.04 -9.26 -20.57
N GLY A 74 6.13 -8.03 -21.08
CA GLY A 74 4.99 -7.33 -21.70
C GLY A 74 4.20 -6.41 -20.78
N GLY A 75 4.66 -6.18 -19.54
CA GLY A 75 4.08 -5.20 -18.63
C GLY A 75 4.00 -3.80 -19.27
N SER A 76 2.79 -3.23 -19.32
CA SER A 76 2.60 -1.93 -19.95
C SER A 76 2.76 -0.78 -18.97
N GLY A 77 3.67 0.15 -19.30
CA GLY A 77 3.91 1.36 -18.51
C GLY A 77 2.67 2.26 -18.35
N TRP A 78 1.61 2.07 -19.15
CA TRP A 78 0.37 2.83 -19.02
C TRP A 78 -0.29 2.62 -17.65
N TYR A 79 -0.26 1.39 -17.11
CA TYR A 79 -0.84 1.09 -15.79
C TYR A 79 -0.08 1.85 -14.69
N LEU A 80 1.25 1.89 -14.79
CA LEU A 80 2.08 2.61 -13.83
C LEU A 80 1.87 4.13 -13.92
N ALA A 81 1.78 4.66 -15.14
CA ALA A 81 1.48 6.08 -15.36
C ALA A 81 0.12 6.47 -14.76
N LEU A 82 -0.90 5.64 -14.95
CA LEU A 82 -2.22 5.85 -14.35
C LEU A 82 -2.17 5.76 -12.82
N ALA A 83 -1.47 4.78 -12.26
CA ALA A 83 -1.30 4.64 -10.81
C ALA A 83 -0.60 5.86 -10.21
N LEU A 84 0.45 6.38 -10.86
CA LEU A 84 1.15 7.59 -10.45
C LEU A 84 0.27 8.84 -10.55
N LEU A 85 -0.56 8.96 -11.59
CA LEU A 85 -1.49 10.07 -11.73
C LEU A 85 -2.57 10.06 -10.63
N ILE A 86 -3.13 8.89 -10.33
CA ILE A 86 -4.08 8.72 -9.22
C ILE A 86 -3.40 9.04 -7.88
N ALA A 87 -2.20 8.50 -7.64
CA ALA A 87 -1.45 8.78 -6.42
C ALA A 87 -1.14 10.27 -6.28
N GLY A 88 -0.68 10.93 -7.35
CA GLY A 88 -0.37 12.35 -7.37
C GLY A 88 -1.59 13.22 -7.07
N THR A 89 -2.74 12.94 -7.68
CA THR A 89 -3.98 13.69 -7.43
C THR A 89 -4.49 13.49 -6.00
N VAL A 90 -4.47 12.25 -5.49
CA VAL A 90 -4.89 11.95 -4.11
C VAL A 90 -3.97 12.61 -3.10
N CYS A 91 -2.64 12.47 -3.22
CA CYS A 91 -1.67 13.11 -2.34
C CYS A 91 -1.77 14.63 -2.40
N SER A 92 -1.92 15.22 -3.59
CA SER A 92 -2.12 16.66 -3.77
C SER A 92 -3.39 17.15 -3.06
N SER A 93 -4.50 16.41 -3.17
CA SER A 93 -5.74 16.75 -2.45
C SER A 93 -5.55 16.79 -0.93
N ARG A 94 -4.70 15.91 -0.37
CA ARG A 94 -4.40 15.87 1.07
C ARG A 94 -3.58 17.07 1.51
N LEU A 95 -2.64 17.52 0.68
CA LEU A 95 -1.85 18.72 0.93
C LEU A 95 -2.69 19.99 0.82
N ILE A 96 -3.54 20.09 -0.20
CA ILE A 96 -4.44 21.23 -0.42
C ILE A 96 -5.46 21.38 0.72
N LEU A 97 -5.99 20.25 1.22
CA LEU A 97 -6.93 20.26 2.35
C LEU A 97 -6.27 20.71 3.67
N ALA A 98 -4.93 20.87 3.71
CA ALA A 98 -4.14 21.36 4.83
C ALA A 98 -4.37 20.63 6.18
N SER A 99 -4.95 19.43 6.13
CA SER A 99 -5.26 18.61 7.32
C SER A 99 -4.10 17.70 7.75
N HIS A 100 -3.06 17.63 6.91
CA HIS A 100 -1.83 16.88 7.12
C HIS A 100 -0.62 17.74 6.74
N ARG A 101 0.48 17.57 7.46
CA ARG A 101 1.77 18.16 7.06
C ARG A 101 2.33 17.40 5.84
N PRO A 102 3.13 18.03 4.98
CA PRO A 102 3.75 17.36 3.83
C PRO A 102 4.49 16.08 4.22
N PHE A 103 5.20 16.13 5.34
CA PHE A 103 5.88 14.97 5.92
C PHE A 103 4.92 13.78 6.17
N GLU A 104 3.72 14.01 6.70
CA GLU A 104 2.77 12.93 7.02
C GLU A 104 2.19 12.26 5.76
N VAL A 105 2.09 13.00 4.66
CA VAL A 105 1.64 12.47 3.35
C VAL A 105 2.76 11.66 2.70
N TYR A 106 3.96 12.21 2.62
CA TYR A 106 5.10 11.53 2.00
C TYR A 106 5.56 10.31 2.82
N ALA A 107 5.61 10.42 4.15
CA ALA A 107 5.91 9.28 5.01
C ALA A 107 4.89 8.15 4.80
N GLY A 108 3.59 8.49 4.72
CA GLY A 108 2.56 7.51 4.40
C GLY A 108 2.81 6.81 3.07
N PHE A 109 3.06 7.59 2.01
CA PHE A 109 3.38 7.05 0.69
C PHE A 109 4.57 6.08 0.71
N PHE A 110 5.70 6.48 1.30
CA PHE A 110 6.88 5.62 1.33
C PHE A 110 6.70 4.38 2.21
N ILE A 111 5.99 4.49 3.34
CA ILE A 111 5.69 3.33 4.20
C ILE A 111 4.88 2.30 3.42
N GLY A 112 3.83 2.71 2.71
CA GLY A 112 3.02 1.79 1.92
C GLY A 112 3.78 1.17 0.75
N ALA A 113 4.58 1.97 0.05
CA ALA A 113 5.41 1.49 -1.05
C ALA A 113 6.45 0.45 -0.57
N LEU A 114 7.16 0.76 0.52
CA LEU A 114 8.19 -0.12 1.08
C LEU A 114 7.58 -1.41 1.61
N ALA A 115 6.45 -1.35 2.32
CA ALA A 115 5.75 -2.53 2.80
C ALA A 115 5.35 -3.47 1.66
N GLN A 116 4.90 -2.91 0.54
CA GLN A 116 4.52 -3.69 -0.63
C GLN A 116 5.72 -4.36 -1.32
N VAL A 117 6.87 -3.68 -1.35
CA VAL A 117 8.14 -4.25 -1.85
C VAL A 117 8.66 -5.34 -0.91
N LEU A 118 8.66 -5.09 0.40
CA LEU A 118 9.09 -6.05 1.42
C LEU A 118 8.28 -7.35 1.35
N ALA A 119 6.98 -7.26 1.07
CA ALA A 119 6.12 -8.43 0.97
C ALA A 119 6.47 -9.40 -0.16
N VAL A 120 7.23 -8.96 -1.18
CA VAL A 120 7.72 -9.85 -2.26
C VAL A 120 8.92 -10.68 -1.82
N PHE A 121 9.69 -10.19 -0.85
CA PHE A 121 10.88 -10.86 -0.32
C PHE A 121 10.60 -11.80 0.86
N ILE A 122 9.35 -11.82 1.35
CA ILE A 122 8.87 -12.68 2.45
C ILE A 122 8.03 -13.81 1.84
#